data_AF-A0A7Y2DGD5-F1
#
_entry.id   AF-A0A7Y2DGD5-F1
#
_cell.length_a   1.000
_cell.length_b   1.000
_cell.length_c   1.000
_cell.angle_alpha   90.00
_cell.angle_beta   90.00
_cell.angle_gamma   90.00
#
_symmetry.space_group_name_H-M   'P 1'
#
loop_
_entity.id
_entity.type
_entity.pdbx_description
1 polymer ?
#
loop_
_entity_poly.entity_id
_entity_poly.type
_entity_poly.pdbx_seq_one_letter_code
_entity_poly.pdbx_strand_id
1 'polypeptide(L)' 'VLKLEKIGVHDNFIALGGHSLAAIRVTARINEAVEVNFQLNKIFEFPTIAEYSNFIEETLTQLMES' A
#
# COMPACT_ATOMS: atom_id res chain seq x y z
N VAL A 1 -4.14 -11.16 4.85
CA VAL A 1 -3.81 -10.29 3.69
C VAL A 1 -3.16 -11.09 2.57
N LEU A 2 -1.98 -11.73 2.71
CA LEU A 2 -1.47 -12.67 1.69
C LEU A 2 -1.13 -14.08 2.22
N LYS A 3 -1.19 -14.31 3.54
CA LYS A 3 -0.91 -15.61 4.21
C LYS A 3 0.48 -16.21 3.88
N LEU A 4 1.47 -15.35 3.63
CA LEU A 4 2.86 -15.73 3.44
C LEU A 4 3.65 -15.49 4.73
N GLU A 5 4.56 -16.40 5.09
CA GLU A 5 5.39 -16.27 6.30
C GLU A 5 6.51 -15.23 6.16
N LYS A 6 7.00 -14.99 4.95
CA LYS A 6 8.00 -13.96 4.65
C LYS A 6 7.61 -13.20 3.39
N ILE A 7 7.69 -11.88 3.47
CA ILE A 7 7.42 -10.94 2.37
C ILE A 7 8.58 -9.94 2.40
N GLY A 8 9.31 -9.83 1.29
CA GLY A 8 10.31 -8.80 1.06
C GLY A 8 9.66 -7.46 0.71
N VAL A 9 10.33 -6.36 1.03
CA VAL A 9 9.80 -5.01 0.75
C VAL A 9 9.69 -4.69 -0.74
N HIS A 10 10.43 -5.42 -1.58
CA HIS A 10 10.42 -5.31 -3.04
C HIS A 10 9.59 -6.42 -3.72
N ASP A 11 8.92 -7.27 -2.94
CA ASP A 11 8.07 -8.29 -3.51
C ASP A 11 6.81 -7.65 -4.09
N ASN A 12 6.55 -7.94 -5.36
CA ASN A 12 5.39 -7.41 -6.05
C ASN A 12 4.10 -8.06 -5.51
N PHE A 13 3.17 -7.25 -5.07
CA PHE A 13 1.90 -7.65 -4.46
C PHE A 13 1.12 -8.64 -5.34
N ILE A 14 1.05 -8.40 -6.66
CA ILE A 14 0.33 -9.27 -7.60
C ILE A 14 1.08 -10.60 -7.76
N ALA A 15 2.42 -10.55 -7.90
CA ALA A 15 3.25 -11.74 -8.03
C ALA A 15 3.14 -12.66 -6.79
N LEU A 16 2.89 -12.10 -5.61
CA LEU A 16 2.61 -12.83 -4.37
C LEU A 16 1.17 -13.38 -4.28
N GLY A 17 0.36 -13.26 -5.34
CA GLY A 17 -1.04 -13.69 -5.35
C GLY A 17 -2.03 -12.65 -4.80
N GLY A 18 -1.62 -11.39 -4.71
CA GLY A 18 -2.48 -10.28 -4.32
C GLY A 18 -3.57 -9.99 -5.35
N HIS A 19 -4.82 -10.00 -4.88
CA HIS A 19 -6.02 -9.76 -5.69
C HIS A 19 -6.93 -8.73 -5.02
N SER A 20 -8.03 -8.34 -5.69
CA SER A 20 -8.88 -7.20 -5.31
C SER A 20 -9.32 -7.21 -3.85
N LEU A 21 -9.74 -8.36 -3.30
CA LEU A 21 -10.16 -8.45 -1.90
C LEU A 21 -8.98 -8.27 -0.92
N ALA A 22 -7.79 -8.78 -1.25
CA ALA A 22 -6.60 -8.53 -0.44
C ALA A 22 -6.19 -7.06 -0.51
N ALA A 23 -6.22 -6.46 -1.70
CA ALA A 23 -5.93 -5.06 -1.94
C ALA A 23 -6.88 -4.12 -1.17
N ILE A 24 -8.19 -4.41 -1.18
CA ILE A 24 -9.20 -3.66 -0.42
C ILE A 24 -8.86 -3.67 1.07
N ARG A 25 -8.57 -4.84 1.63
CA ARG A 25 -8.23 -4.95 3.06
C ARG A 25 -6.92 -4.27 3.42
N VAL A 26 -5.92 -4.32 2.55
CA VAL A 26 -4.64 -3.62 2.79
C VAL A 26 -4.86 -2.12 2.77
N THR A 27 -5.52 -1.62 1.72
CA THR A 27 -5.79 -0.19 1.55
C THR A 27 -6.60 0.36 2.72
N ALA A 28 -7.65 -0.34 3.16
CA ALA A 28 -8.43 0.06 4.32
C ALA A 28 -7.57 0.19 5.59
N ARG A 29 -6.69 -0.78 5.86
CA ARG A 29 -5.81 -0.74 7.04
C ARG A 29 -4.74 0.34 6.96
N ILE A 30 -4.22 0.63 5.77
CA ILE A 30 -3.29 1.74 5.56
C ILE A 30 -4.02 3.06 5.83
N ASN A 31 -5.20 3.24 5.25
CA ASN A 31 -5.99 4.46 5.43
C ASN A 31 -6.36 4.70 6.89
N GLU A 32 -6.69 3.65 7.65
CA GLU A 32 -6.91 3.73 9.10
C GLU A 32 -5.63 4.10 9.87
N ALA A 33 -4.47 3.60 9.46
CA ALA A 33 -3.22 3.83 10.17
C ALA A 33 -2.61 5.22 9.95
N VAL A 34 -2.81 5.80 8.77
CA VAL A 34 -2.23 7.10 8.37
C VAL A 34 -3.26 8.23 8.34
N GLU A 35 -4.53 7.94 8.64
CA GLU A 35 -5.65 8.88 8.62
C GLU A 35 -5.87 9.60 7.27
N VAL A 36 -5.40 9.00 6.17
CA VAL A 36 -5.58 9.51 4.80
C VAL A 36 -6.30 8.48 3.95
N ASN A 37 -7.26 8.92 3.13
CA ASN A 37 -8.03 8.03 2.28
C ASN A 37 -7.37 7.85 0.90
N PHE A 38 -6.47 6.87 0.79
CA PHE A 38 -5.90 6.48 -0.49
C PHE A 38 -6.86 5.63 -1.31
N GLN A 39 -6.85 5.84 -2.63
CA GLN A 39 -7.63 5.04 -3.58
C GLN A 39 -7.03 3.64 -3.76
N LEU A 40 -7.90 2.65 -3.99
CA LEU A 40 -7.50 1.25 -4.18
C LEU A 40 -6.51 1.05 -5.34
N ASN A 41 -6.58 1.87 -6.38
CA ASN A 41 -5.67 1.75 -7.53
C ASN A 41 -4.20 1.98 -7.17
N LYS A 42 -3.91 2.70 -6.07
CA LYS A 42 -2.53 3.05 -5.66
C LYS A 42 -1.68 1.84 -5.32
N ILE A 43 -2.26 0.78 -4.75
CA ILE A 43 -1.52 -0.46 -4.49
C ILE A 43 -1.14 -1.22 -5.77
N PHE A 44 -1.77 -0.93 -6.91
CA PHE A 44 -1.42 -1.51 -8.19
C PHE A 44 -0.45 -0.63 -8.98
N GLU A 45 -0.48 0.69 -8.74
CA GLU A 45 0.48 1.66 -9.26
C GLU A 45 1.84 1.55 -8.55
N PHE A 46 1.82 1.28 -7.24
CA PHE A 46 2.98 1.06 -6.38
C PHE A 46 2.91 -0.35 -5.77
N PRO A 47 3.22 -1.40 -6.55
CA PRO A 47 2.91 -2.78 -6.20
C PRO A 47 3.83 -3.39 -5.15
N THR A 48 4.89 -2.71 -4.73
CA THR A 48 5.77 -3.17 -3.65
C THR A 48 5.59 -2.34 -2.38
N ILE A 49 5.98 -2.88 -1.23
CA ILE A 49 5.93 -2.16 0.05
C ILE A 49 6.83 -0.93 -0.02
N ALA A 50 8.02 -1.06 -0.60
CA ALA A 50 8.98 0.03 -0.72
C ALA A 50 8.41 1.19 -1.56
N GLU A 51 7.85 0.91 -2.73
CA GLU A 51 7.24 1.93 -3.59
C GLU A 51 6.04 2.59 -2.90
N TYR A 52 5.18 1.79 -2.26
CA TYR A 52 3.96 2.36 -1.66
C TYR A 52 4.27 3.17 -0.40
N SER A 53 5.28 2.77 0.38
CA SER A 53 5.76 3.56 1.52
C SER A 53 6.28 4.92 1.06
N ASN A 54 7.12 4.95 0.02
CA ASN A 54 7.63 6.20 -0.54
C ASN A 54 6.50 7.12 -0.99
N PHE A 55 5.50 6.58 -1.71
CA PHE A 55 4.33 7.35 -2.14
C PHE A 55 3.56 7.95 -0.95
N ILE A 56 3.36 7.16 0.12
CA ILE A 56 2.68 7.61 1.34
C ILE A 56 3.49 8.73 2.01
N GLU A 57 4.80 8.55 2.18
CA GLU A 57 5.69 9.54 2.78
C GLU A 57 5.69 10.86 2.00
N GLU A 58 5.79 10.80 0.68
CA GLU A 58 5.71 11.97 -0.20
C GLU A 58 4.35 12.68 -0.05
N THR A 59 3.26 11.92 -0.05
CA THR A 59 1.91 12.49 0.06
C THR A 59 1.68 13.15 1.43
N LEU A 60 2.11 12.50 2.51
CA LEU A 60 1.97 13.04 3.86
C LEU A 60 2.82 14.31 4.04
N THR A 61 4.04 14.34 3.48
CA THR A 61 4.90 15.53 3.50
C THR A 61 4.21 16.70 2.80
N GLN A 62 3.64 16.47 1.61
CA GLN A 62 2.91 17.49 0.84
C GLN A 62 1.68 18.03 1.59
N LEU A 63 0.98 17.19 2.35
CA LEU A 63 -0.18 17.61 3.16
C LEU A 63 0.22 18.44 4.39
N MET A 64 1.42 18.24 4.94
CA MET A 64 1.93 19.02 6.06
C MET A 64 2.46 20.40 5.63
N GLU A 65 2.88 20.51 4.37
CA GLU A 65 3.38 21.77 3.79
C GLU A 65 2.27 22.66 3.21
N SER A 66 1.02 22.19 3.17
CA SER A 66 -0.16 22.89 2.65
C SER A 66 -1.01 23.53 3.75
#